data_AF-A0A7Y3J1W2-F1
#
_entry.id   AF-A0A7Y3J1W2-F1
#
_cell.length_a   1.000
_cell.length_b   1.000
_cell.length_c   1.000
_cell.angle_alpha   90.00
_cell.angle_beta   90.00
_cell.angle_gamma   90.00
#
_symmetry.space_group_name_H-M   'P 1'
#
loop_
_entity.id
_entity.type
_entity.pdbx_description
1 polymer ?
#
loop_
_entity_poly.entity_id
_entity_poly.type
_entity_poly.pdbx_seq_one_letter_code
_entity_poly.pdbx_strand_id
1 'polypeptide(L)'
;MRWLTRFLALLWGMTLGAFALQAQTVAEDVLKNAALRNIHFIDYVGPVSVYNTREQIIGIGRRLGEQRLTSQGPVGGPFYKALRFHDAQSPLLSADVLVLEPQASVDTIRNLNWIVAGYLEKAFGYSFDDALLLADFVTRYNAVYRGNVAYFSKMYVPALAAHLTPENAGIALNYREWPGKTRLVIPLRDTLSQGPAGQVNAEEVSNPAVTKNMTKAPALEERKKLADLKENEIVKEQKVINQKAEALAGAQAQSVGPG
;
A
#
# COMPACT_ATOMS: atom_id res chain seq x y z
N MET A 1 -68.78 -18.66 -21.35
CA MET A 1 -67.36 -19.06 -21.51
C MET A 1 -66.55 -18.15 -20.59
N ARG A 2 -66.16 -18.55 -19.37
CA ARG A 2 -64.85 -19.18 -19.04
C ARG A 2 -63.76 -18.52 -19.90
N TRP A 3 -62.80 -17.77 -19.37
CA TRP A 3 -61.65 -18.29 -18.67
C TRP A 3 -61.11 -17.29 -17.62
N LEU A 4 -61.04 -17.78 -16.38
CA LEU A 4 -60.29 -17.25 -15.25
C LEU A 4 -58.97 -18.06 -15.15
N THR A 5 -57.96 -17.52 -14.45
CA THR A 5 -56.71 -18.17 -14.00
C THR A 5 -55.58 -18.20 -15.05
N ARG A 6 -54.30 -17.88 -14.78
CA ARG A 6 -53.48 -17.93 -13.56
C ARG A 6 -52.39 -16.86 -13.59
N PHE A 7 -52.23 -16.12 -12.50
CA PHE A 7 -50.94 -15.53 -12.12
C PHE A 7 -49.99 -16.67 -11.78
N LEU A 8 -48.89 -16.82 -12.52
CA LEU A 8 -47.75 -17.64 -12.08
C LEU A 8 -46.61 -16.68 -11.78
N ALA A 9 -46.36 -16.49 -10.48
CA ALA A 9 -45.13 -15.93 -9.98
C ALA A 9 -43.98 -16.86 -10.38
N LEU A 10 -42.98 -16.31 -11.07
CA LEU A 10 -41.67 -16.93 -11.20
C LEU A 10 -40.63 -15.86 -10.87
N LEU A 11 -40.49 -15.66 -9.56
CA LEU A 11 -39.30 -15.09 -8.91
C LEU A 11 -38.11 -15.96 -9.31
N TRP A 12 -37.33 -15.53 -10.29
CA TRP A 12 -36.03 -16.12 -10.60
C TRP A 12 -34.93 -15.18 -10.11
N GLY A 13 -34.48 -15.47 -8.89
CA GLY A 13 -33.15 -15.22 -8.36
C GLY A 13 -32.51 -13.87 -8.66
N MET A 14 -32.84 -12.84 -7.87
CA MET A 14 -31.87 -11.79 -7.56
C MET A 14 -30.76 -12.42 -6.72
N THR A 15 -29.74 -12.97 -7.39
CA THR A 15 -28.45 -13.23 -6.77
C THR A 15 -27.85 -11.86 -6.45
N LEU A 16 -28.07 -11.40 -5.22
CA LEU A 16 -27.25 -10.37 -4.59
C LEU A 16 -25.85 -10.95 -4.48
N GLY A 17 -25.06 -10.77 -5.54
CA GLY A 17 -23.64 -11.02 -5.52
C GLY A 17 -23.05 -10.14 -4.42
N ALA A 18 -22.69 -10.76 -3.30
CA ALA A 18 -21.87 -10.13 -2.29
C ALA A 18 -20.50 -9.87 -2.93
N PHE A 19 -20.33 -8.70 -3.55
CA PHE A 19 -19.01 -8.18 -3.85
C PHE A 19 -18.33 -7.95 -2.50
N ALA A 20 -17.49 -8.90 -2.09
CA ALA A 20 -16.48 -8.62 -1.11
C ALA A 20 -15.56 -7.56 -1.72
N LEU A 21 -15.75 -6.30 -1.35
CA LEU A 21 -14.70 -5.29 -1.46
C LEU A 21 -13.53 -5.81 -0.63
N GLN A 22 -12.59 -6.50 -1.28
CA GLN A 22 -11.29 -6.79 -0.72
C GLN A 22 -10.54 -5.46 -0.70
N ALA A 23 -10.66 -4.74 0.41
CA ALA A 23 -9.83 -3.58 0.64
C ALA A 23 -8.38 -4.06 0.82
N GLN A 24 -7.42 -3.27 0.37
CA GLN A 24 -5.99 -3.53 0.61
C GLN A 24 -5.45 -2.48 1.58
N THR A 25 -4.47 -2.86 2.38
CA THR A 25 -3.72 -1.96 3.27
C THR A 25 -2.23 -2.12 3.01
N VAL A 26 -1.43 -1.17 3.52
CA VAL A 26 0.03 -1.29 3.46
C VAL A 26 0.46 -2.41 4.38
N ALA A 27 1.37 -3.28 3.92
CA ALA A 27 1.91 -4.37 4.74
C ALA A 27 2.94 -3.84 5.75
N GLU A 28 2.48 -3.15 6.79
CA GLU A 28 3.33 -2.47 7.77
C GLU A 28 4.32 -3.41 8.49
N ASP A 29 3.99 -4.70 8.60
CA ASP A 29 4.87 -5.73 9.18
C ASP A 29 6.19 -5.88 8.41
N VAL A 30 6.13 -5.79 7.08
CA VAL A 30 7.29 -5.86 6.18
C VAL A 30 8.23 -4.67 6.40
N LEU A 31 7.68 -3.55 6.87
CA LEU A 31 8.39 -2.30 7.07
C LEU A 31 9.08 -2.19 8.44
N LYS A 32 8.94 -3.17 9.34
CA LYS A 32 9.48 -3.10 10.71
C LYS A 32 10.97 -3.48 10.84
N ASN A 33 11.70 -3.66 9.73
CA ASN A 33 13.10 -4.07 9.74
C ASN A 33 14.03 -2.97 10.30
N ALA A 34 14.89 -3.33 11.26
CA ALA A 34 15.85 -2.40 11.87
C ALA A 34 16.95 -1.92 10.89
N ALA A 35 17.24 -2.68 9.83
CA ALA A 35 18.21 -2.30 8.80
C ALA A 35 17.83 -1.01 8.04
N LEU A 36 16.55 -0.63 8.05
CA LEU A 36 16.03 0.56 7.38
C LEU A 36 16.61 1.88 7.97
N ARG A 37 17.15 1.82 9.19
CA ARG A 37 17.48 3.01 10.00
C ARG A 37 18.81 3.67 9.69
N ASN A 38 19.72 2.97 9.03
CA ASN A 38 21.04 3.50 8.68
C ASN A 38 21.11 3.99 7.23
N ILE A 39 19.95 4.24 6.61
CA ILE A 39 19.86 4.76 5.24
C ILE A 39 19.95 6.29 5.27
N HIS A 40 20.95 6.81 4.54
CA HIS A 40 21.17 8.23 4.30
C HIS A 40 21.05 8.51 2.81
N PHE A 41 20.03 9.31 2.45
CA PHE A 41 19.86 9.78 1.08
C PHE A 41 20.74 11.01 0.83
N ILE A 42 21.21 11.13 -0.40
CA ILE A 42 21.95 12.27 -0.91
C ILE A 42 20.97 13.09 -1.72
N ASP A 43 20.54 14.21 -1.13
CA ASP A 43 19.62 15.18 -1.72
C ASP A 43 20.36 16.20 -2.61
N TYR A 44 19.61 16.90 -3.45
CA TYR A 44 20.11 18.05 -4.19
C TYR A 44 20.41 19.22 -3.25
N VAL A 45 21.61 19.78 -3.40
CA VAL A 45 22.09 20.94 -2.66
C VAL A 45 22.61 21.99 -3.65
N GLY A 46 21.71 22.62 -4.40
CA GLY A 46 22.05 23.64 -5.39
C GLY A 46 20.90 24.59 -5.69
N PRO A 47 21.09 25.56 -6.60
CA PRO A 47 20.07 26.53 -6.94
C PRO A 47 18.85 25.86 -7.58
N VAL A 48 17.68 26.11 -6.99
CA VAL A 48 16.41 25.55 -7.46
C VAL A 48 15.81 26.47 -8.53
N SER A 49 15.48 25.92 -9.71
CA SER A 49 14.86 26.64 -10.82
C SER A 49 13.33 26.54 -10.84
N VAL A 50 12.77 25.54 -10.17
CA VAL A 50 11.32 25.29 -10.08
C VAL A 50 10.92 25.17 -8.62
N TYR A 51 10.06 26.07 -8.16
CA TYR A 51 9.57 26.07 -6.78
C TYR A 51 8.18 25.46 -6.73
N ASN A 52 8.04 24.32 -6.04
CA ASN A 52 6.74 23.79 -5.64
C ASN A 52 6.52 23.99 -4.14
N THR A 53 5.32 24.42 -3.78
CA THR A 53 4.93 24.47 -2.36
C THR A 53 4.76 23.05 -1.82
N ARG A 54 4.84 22.89 -0.50
CA ARG A 54 4.57 21.61 0.17
C ARG A 54 3.24 21.01 -0.27
N GLU A 55 2.18 21.82 -0.32
CA GLU A 55 0.84 21.35 -0.72
C GLU A 55 0.79 20.92 -2.20
N GLN A 56 1.51 21.62 -3.08
CA GLN A 56 1.61 21.20 -4.48
C GLN A 56 2.30 19.83 -4.62
N ILE A 57 3.35 19.58 -3.83
CA ILE A 57 4.07 18.31 -3.82
C ILE A 57 3.18 17.18 -3.29
N ILE A 58 2.53 17.39 -2.13
CA ILE A 58 1.56 16.43 -1.57
C ILE A 58 0.43 16.16 -2.58
N GLY A 59 -0.05 17.22 -3.24
CA GLY A 59 -1.09 17.16 -4.26
C GLY A 59 -0.76 16.26 -5.45
N ILE A 60 0.52 16.08 -5.81
CA ILE A 60 0.93 15.12 -6.83
C ILE A 60 0.54 13.70 -6.40
N GLY A 61 0.91 13.32 -5.18
CA GLY A 61 0.56 12.03 -4.59
C GLY A 61 -0.94 11.81 -4.50
N ARG A 62 -1.65 12.81 -3.97
CA ARG A 62 -3.12 12.77 -3.82
C ARG A 62 -3.84 12.47 -5.13
N ARG A 63 -3.45 13.16 -6.21
CA ARG A 63 -4.02 12.94 -7.54
C ARG A 63 -3.75 11.53 -8.07
N LEU A 64 -2.54 11.00 -7.87
CA LEU A 64 -2.23 9.61 -8.25
C LEU A 64 -3.08 8.61 -7.47
N GLY A 65 -3.27 8.85 -6.17
CA GLY A 65 -4.08 7.98 -5.31
C GLY A 65 -5.55 8.01 -5.69
N GLU A 66 -6.10 9.20 -5.97
CA GLU A 66 -7.47 9.37 -6.44
C GLU A 66 -7.73 8.70 -7.79
N GLN A 67 -6.82 8.88 -8.76
CA GLN A 67 -6.90 8.17 -10.05
C GLN A 67 -6.81 6.66 -9.87
N ARG A 68 -6.03 6.18 -8.89
CA ARG A 68 -5.88 4.75 -8.64
C ARG A 68 -7.18 4.11 -8.16
N LEU A 69 -8.01 4.83 -7.42
CA LEU A 69 -9.30 4.33 -6.93
C LEU A 69 -10.30 3.99 -8.06
N THR A 70 -10.18 4.66 -9.20
CA THR A 70 -11.17 4.55 -10.30
C THR A 70 -10.65 3.81 -11.53
N SER A 71 -9.36 3.52 -11.60
CA SER A 71 -8.73 2.84 -12.72
C SER A 71 -8.21 1.45 -12.31
N GLN A 72 -8.12 0.53 -13.27
CA GLN A 72 -7.42 -0.76 -13.12
C GLN A 72 -6.05 -0.78 -13.81
N GLY A 73 -5.78 0.18 -14.71
CA GLY A 73 -4.52 0.28 -15.45
C GLY A 73 -3.53 1.29 -14.85
N PRO A 74 -2.36 1.53 -15.47
CA PRO A 74 -1.44 2.58 -15.05
C PRO A 74 -2.13 3.95 -14.95
N VAL A 75 -1.82 4.73 -13.92
CA VAL A 75 -2.31 6.12 -13.75
C VAL A 75 -1.14 7.08 -13.61
N GLY A 76 -1.40 8.39 -13.74
CA GLY A 76 -0.39 9.44 -13.68
C GLY A 76 -0.02 10.02 -15.04
N GLY A 77 1.22 10.45 -15.19
CA GLY A 77 1.67 11.23 -16.34
C GLY A 77 3.17 11.10 -16.61
N PRO A 78 3.79 12.07 -17.29
CA PRO A 78 5.18 11.96 -17.75
C PRO A 78 6.22 12.08 -16.64
N PHE A 79 5.81 12.51 -15.44
CA PHE A 79 6.70 12.67 -14.27
C PHE A 79 6.58 11.50 -13.28
N TYR A 80 5.35 11.10 -12.98
CA TYR A 80 5.07 10.08 -11.97
C TYR A 80 3.92 9.21 -12.44
N LYS A 81 4.02 7.90 -12.20
CA LYS A 81 2.94 6.95 -12.43
C LYS A 81 2.71 6.06 -11.22
N ALA A 82 1.50 5.54 -11.11
CA ALA A 82 1.18 4.47 -10.16
C ALA A 82 0.64 3.23 -10.90
N LEU A 83 1.16 2.08 -10.52
CA LEU A 83 0.79 0.76 -11.02
C LEU A 83 0.28 -0.09 -9.86
N ARG A 84 -0.68 -0.98 -10.09
CA ARG A 84 -1.14 -1.96 -9.11
C ARG A 84 -0.86 -3.37 -9.62
N PHE A 85 -0.25 -4.18 -8.77
CA PHE A 85 0.01 -5.59 -9.00
C PHE A 85 -0.68 -6.38 -7.90
N HIS A 86 -1.72 -7.10 -8.26
CA HIS A 86 -2.55 -7.85 -7.32
C HIS A 86 -2.93 -9.20 -7.92
N ASP A 87 -2.88 -10.23 -7.07
CA ASP A 87 -3.40 -11.56 -7.35
C ASP A 87 -4.02 -12.14 -6.08
N ALA A 88 -5.35 -12.12 -6.01
CA ALA A 88 -6.12 -12.60 -4.86
C ALA A 88 -5.95 -14.10 -4.57
N GLN A 89 -5.42 -14.87 -5.53
CA GLN A 89 -5.17 -16.31 -5.36
C GLN A 89 -3.74 -16.60 -4.89
N SER A 90 -2.88 -15.59 -4.90
CA SER A 90 -1.49 -15.74 -4.50
C SER A 90 -1.34 -15.55 -2.98
N PRO A 91 -0.57 -16.40 -2.29
CA PRO A 91 -0.19 -16.14 -0.90
C PRO A 91 0.91 -15.07 -0.78
N LEU A 92 1.44 -14.56 -1.90
CA LEU A 92 2.49 -13.55 -1.93
C LEU A 92 1.91 -12.13 -1.77
N LEU A 93 2.78 -11.17 -1.47
CA LEU A 93 2.37 -9.78 -1.33
C LEU A 93 1.94 -9.19 -2.67
N SER A 94 0.85 -8.43 -2.62
CA SER A 94 0.51 -7.50 -3.68
C SER A 94 1.32 -6.21 -3.51
N ALA A 95 1.32 -5.35 -4.52
CA ALA A 95 2.00 -4.07 -4.42
C ALA A 95 1.35 -2.99 -5.28
N ASP A 96 1.36 -1.78 -4.77
CA ASP A 96 1.36 -0.60 -5.62
C ASP A 96 2.81 -0.18 -5.90
N VAL A 97 3.07 0.33 -7.09
CA VAL A 97 4.40 0.82 -7.48
C VAL A 97 4.29 2.25 -7.95
N LEU A 98 4.97 3.16 -7.25
CA LEU A 98 5.19 4.52 -7.72
C LEU A 98 6.44 4.55 -8.61
N VAL A 99 6.24 4.91 -9.87
CA VAL A 99 7.30 5.03 -10.87
C VAL A 99 7.69 6.50 -10.98
N LEU A 100 8.99 6.80 -10.81
CA LEU A 100 9.54 8.10 -11.16
C LEU A 100 10.02 7.99 -12.61
N GLU A 101 9.27 8.62 -13.50
CA GLU A 101 9.56 8.62 -14.92
C GLU A 101 10.81 9.47 -15.21
N PRO A 102 11.42 9.38 -16.40
CA PRO A 102 12.63 10.14 -16.73
C PRO A 102 12.51 11.66 -16.58
N GLN A 103 11.29 12.21 -16.69
CA GLN A 103 11.05 13.64 -16.51
C GLN A 103 10.84 14.04 -15.04
N ALA A 104 10.75 13.08 -14.11
CA ALA A 104 10.62 13.36 -12.69
C ALA A 104 11.73 14.32 -12.22
N SER A 105 11.35 15.32 -11.45
CA SER A 105 12.26 16.37 -10.97
C SER A 105 12.31 16.44 -9.45
N VAL A 106 11.96 15.34 -8.76
CA VAL A 106 12.07 15.28 -7.30
C VAL A 106 13.55 15.23 -6.90
N ASP A 107 13.90 16.08 -5.97
CA ASP A 107 15.28 16.49 -5.69
C ASP A 107 15.69 16.26 -4.22
N THR A 108 14.73 15.96 -3.35
CA THR A 108 14.97 15.61 -1.95
C THR A 108 14.10 14.42 -1.53
N ILE A 109 14.62 13.62 -0.61
CA ILE A 109 13.87 12.48 -0.08
C ILE A 109 12.61 12.95 0.66
N ARG A 110 12.67 14.12 1.30
CA ARG A 110 11.52 14.73 1.96
C ARG A 110 10.40 15.03 0.96
N ASN A 111 10.72 15.60 -0.20
CA ASN A 111 9.74 15.88 -1.24
C ASN A 111 9.13 14.57 -1.77
N LEU A 112 9.95 13.53 -1.96
CA LEU A 112 9.44 12.22 -2.35
C LEU A 112 8.51 11.63 -1.28
N ASN A 113 8.89 11.68 0.00
CA ASN A 113 8.04 11.20 1.10
C ASN A 113 6.70 11.94 1.15
N TRP A 114 6.65 13.24 0.83
CA TRP A 114 5.37 13.97 0.70
C TRP A 114 4.50 13.49 -0.46
N ILE A 115 5.10 13.14 -1.61
CA ILE A 115 4.36 12.54 -2.73
C ILE A 115 3.81 11.17 -2.32
N VAL A 116 4.63 10.32 -1.70
CA VAL A 116 4.20 8.99 -1.24
C VAL A 116 3.11 9.12 -0.17
N ALA A 117 3.25 10.05 0.79
CA ALA A 117 2.25 10.29 1.82
C ALA A 117 0.91 10.74 1.24
N GLY A 118 0.92 11.69 0.29
CA GLY A 118 -0.31 12.13 -0.40
C GLY A 118 -0.99 10.98 -1.16
N TYR A 119 -0.20 10.08 -1.75
CA TYR A 119 -0.72 8.87 -2.39
C TYR A 119 -1.37 7.95 -1.37
N LEU A 120 -0.69 7.65 -0.27
CA LEU A 120 -1.17 6.73 0.77
C LEU A 120 -2.45 7.25 1.45
N GLU A 121 -2.50 8.55 1.74
CA GLU A 121 -3.69 9.21 2.29
C GLU A 121 -4.91 9.03 1.37
N LYS A 122 -4.74 9.19 0.05
CA LYS A 122 -5.88 9.09 -0.89
C LYS A 122 -6.22 7.68 -1.32
N ALA A 123 -5.24 6.85 -1.61
CA ALA A 123 -5.47 5.49 -2.09
C ALA A 123 -5.91 4.53 -0.97
N PHE A 124 -5.52 4.81 0.28
CA PHE A 124 -5.73 3.88 1.40
C PHE A 124 -6.40 4.53 2.63
N GLY A 125 -6.61 5.85 2.64
CA GLY A 125 -7.36 6.53 3.70
C GLY A 125 -6.60 6.75 5.01
N TYR A 126 -5.27 6.61 5.01
CA TYR A 126 -4.44 6.97 6.17
C TYR A 126 -4.57 8.44 6.53
N SER A 127 -4.39 8.80 7.80
CA SER A 127 -4.15 10.19 8.16
C SER A 127 -2.85 10.67 7.52
N PHE A 128 -2.70 11.97 7.25
CA PHE A 128 -1.47 12.45 6.60
C PHE A 128 -0.20 12.16 7.43
N ASP A 129 -0.27 12.25 8.75
CA ASP A 129 0.89 11.99 9.62
C ASP A 129 1.30 10.52 9.58
N ASP A 130 0.33 9.60 9.58
CA ASP A 130 0.58 8.16 9.46
C ASP A 130 1.10 7.82 8.06
N ALA A 131 0.50 8.41 7.03
CA ALA A 131 0.94 8.27 5.64
C ALA A 131 2.38 8.76 5.46
N LEU A 132 2.79 9.84 6.15
CA LEU A 132 4.15 10.37 6.10
C LEU A 132 5.15 9.46 6.82
N LEU A 133 4.76 8.86 7.94
CA LEU A 133 5.57 7.85 8.61
C LEU A 133 5.77 6.63 7.70
N LEU A 134 4.68 6.10 7.13
CA LEU A 134 4.74 4.97 6.21
C LEU A 134 5.58 5.29 4.97
N ALA A 135 5.47 6.51 4.42
CA ALA A 135 6.28 6.95 3.29
C ALA A 135 7.79 6.88 3.56
N ASP A 136 8.25 7.29 4.76
CA ASP A 136 9.67 7.18 5.14
C ASP A 136 10.13 5.72 5.23
N PHE A 137 9.30 4.84 5.80
CA PHE A 137 9.61 3.41 5.83
C PHE A 137 9.63 2.78 4.45
N VAL A 138 8.66 3.12 3.59
CA VAL A 138 8.61 2.65 2.19
C VAL A 138 9.87 3.06 1.44
N THR A 139 10.32 4.31 1.55
CA THR A 139 11.52 4.75 0.83
C THR A 139 12.80 4.08 1.34
N ARG A 140 12.94 3.88 2.65
CA ARG A 140 14.06 3.11 3.22
C ARG A 140 14.04 1.64 2.83
N TYR A 141 12.85 1.01 2.83
CA TYR A 141 12.67 -0.37 2.39
C TYR A 141 13.17 -0.56 0.96
N ASN A 142 12.76 0.33 0.06
CA ASN A 142 13.17 0.30 -1.33
C ASN A 142 14.66 0.64 -1.52
N ALA A 143 15.27 1.39 -0.62
CA ALA A 143 16.71 1.65 -0.65
C ALA A 143 17.53 0.43 -0.20
N VAL A 144 17.08 -0.28 0.85
CA VAL A 144 17.75 -1.51 1.33
C VAL A 144 17.73 -2.61 0.27
N TYR A 145 16.61 -2.79 -0.42
CA TYR A 145 16.45 -3.83 -1.44
C TYR A 145 16.69 -3.33 -2.87
N ARG A 146 17.35 -2.16 -3.02
CA ARG A 146 17.62 -1.56 -4.32
C ARG A 146 18.31 -2.55 -5.27
N GLY A 147 17.69 -2.78 -6.43
CA GLY A 147 18.21 -3.68 -7.48
C GLY A 147 18.10 -5.17 -7.16
N ASN A 148 17.62 -5.54 -5.98
CA ASN A 148 17.49 -6.93 -5.55
C ASN A 148 16.20 -7.57 -6.09
N VAL A 149 16.17 -7.83 -7.40
CA VAL A 149 15.01 -8.45 -8.07
C VAL A 149 14.69 -9.82 -7.47
N ALA A 150 15.71 -10.60 -7.08
CA ALA A 150 15.51 -11.92 -6.46
C ALA A 150 14.70 -11.83 -5.16
N TYR A 151 14.98 -10.83 -4.32
CA TYR A 151 14.18 -10.58 -3.12
C TYR A 151 12.73 -10.21 -3.47
N PHE A 152 12.51 -9.29 -4.42
CA PHE A 152 11.14 -8.92 -4.83
C PHE A 152 10.38 -10.11 -5.43
N SER A 153 11.02 -10.94 -6.26
CA SER A 153 10.40 -12.14 -6.84
C SER A 153 10.01 -13.19 -5.80
N LYS A 154 10.73 -13.24 -4.66
CA LYS A 154 10.40 -14.14 -3.55
C LYS A 154 9.20 -13.65 -2.74
N MET A 155 9.07 -12.34 -2.57
CA MET A 155 8.11 -11.74 -1.64
C MET A 155 6.77 -11.36 -2.29
N TYR A 156 6.76 -11.08 -3.60
CA TYR A 156 5.62 -10.48 -4.28
C TYR A 156 5.10 -11.33 -5.44
N VAL A 157 3.86 -11.03 -5.84
CA VAL A 157 3.21 -11.65 -7.00
C VAL A 157 4.10 -11.60 -8.27
N PRO A 158 4.12 -12.66 -9.10
CA PRO A 158 4.99 -12.73 -10.27
C PRO A 158 4.82 -11.57 -11.26
N ALA A 159 3.60 -11.01 -11.35
CA ALA A 159 3.30 -9.86 -12.18
C ALA A 159 4.14 -8.63 -11.80
N LEU A 160 4.46 -8.42 -10.51
CA LEU A 160 5.37 -7.34 -10.10
C LEU A 160 6.79 -7.62 -10.59
N ALA A 161 7.29 -8.84 -10.37
CA ALA A 161 8.66 -9.22 -10.69
C ALA A 161 9.00 -8.99 -12.17
N ALA A 162 8.05 -9.27 -13.08
CA ALA A 162 8.20 -9.00 -14.51
C ALA A 162 8.37 -7.51 -14.87
N HIS A 163 8.02 -6.60 -13.96
CA HIS A 163 8.14 -5.15 -14.14
C HIS A 163 9.38 -4.56 -13.44
N LEU A 164 10.21 -5.39 -12.81
CA LEU A 164 11.39 -4.97 -12.08
C LEU A 164 12.67 -5.43 -12.78
N THR A 165 13.69 -4.55 -12.79
CA THR A 165 15.04 -4.86 -13.24
C THR A 165 16.05 -4.42 -12.16
N PRO A 166 17.30 -4.92 -12.19
CA PRO A 166 18.33 -4.43 -11.28
C PRO A 166 18.51 -2.90 -11.32
N GLU A 167 18.26 -2.28 -12.47
CA GLU A 167 18.40 -0.84 -12.69
C GLU A 167 17.22 -0.02 -12.19
N ASN A 168 16.05 -0.61 -11.93
CA ASN A 168 14.86 0.17 -11.54
C ASN A 168 14.15 -0.30 -10.27
N ALA A 169 14.42 -1.51 -9.78
CA ALA A 169 13.77 -2.04 -8.58
C ALA A 169 14.19 -1.25 -7.34
N GLY A 170 13.26 -0.59 -6.66
CA GLY A 170 13.55 0.23 -5.49
C GLY A 170 14.02 1.65 -5.83
N ILE A 171 14.73 2.29 -4.90
CA ILE A 171 15.23 3.66 -5.03
C ILE A 171 16.72 3.75 -4.67
N ALA A 172 17.50 4.50 -5.46
CA ALA A 172 18.91 4.73 -5.17
C ALA A 172 19.11 5.71 -3.99
N LEU A 173 20.29 5.72 -3.38
CA LEU A 173 20.59 6.71 -2.33
C LEU A 173 20.79 8.12 -2.89
N ASN A 174 21.20 8.25 -4.16
CA ASN A 174 21.50 9.54 -4.79
C ASN A 174 20.35 10.04 -5.65
N TYR A 175 19.89 11.28 -5.41
CA TYR A 175 18.78 11.88 -6.14
C TYR A 175 18.96 11.88 -7.67
N ARG A 176 20.21 11.97 -8.15
CA ARG A 176 20.52 11.96 -9.59
C ARG A 176 20.15 10.66 -10.28
N GLU A 177 20.02 9.59 -9.51
CA GLU A 177 19.68 8.26 -10.01
C GLU A 177 18.20 7.93 -9.82
N TRP A 178 17.36 8.87 -9.39
CA TRP A 178 15.94 8.60 -9.20
C TRP A 178 15.14 8.63 -10.51
N PRO A 179 15.22 9.67 -11.35
CA PRO A 179 14.38 9.79 -12.54
C PRO A 179 14.64 8.66 -13.55
N GLY A 180 13.57 7.98 -13.97
CA GLY A 180 13.62 6.88 -14.93
C GLY A 180 14.20 5.56 -14.40
N LYS A 181 14.72 5.54 -13.17
CA LYS A 181 15.41 4.39 -12.55
C LYS A 181 14.85 4.02 -11.18
N THR A 182 13.66 4.52 -10.84
CA THR A 182 13.00 4.22 -9.57
C THR A 182 11.61 3.63 -9.81
N ARG A 183 11.41 2.43 -9.29
CA ARG A 183 10.13 1.78 -9.09
C ARG A 183 10.00 1.52 -7.59
N LEU A 184 9.37 2.46 -6.91
CA LEU A 184 9.18 2.45 -5.47
C LEU A 184 8.02 1.52 -5.13
N VAL A 185 8.34 0.34 -4.61
CA VAL A 185 7.39 -0.72 -4.26
C VAL A 185 6.75 -0.43 -2.90
N ILE A 186 5.43 -0.30 -2.88
CA ILE A 186 4.61 -0.17 -1.69
C ILE A 186 3.97 -1.54 -1.43
N PRO A 187 4.40 -2.29 -0.40
CA PRO A 187 3.82 -3.60 -0.13
C PRO A 187 2.38 -3.50 0.32
N LEU A 188 1.52 -4.34 -0.25
CA LEU A 188 0.09 -4.41 0.06
C LEU A 188 -0.30 -5.80 0.57
N ARG A 189 -1.30 -5.81 1.45
CA ARG A 189 -2.03 -7.01 1.89
C ARG A 189 -3.51 -6.82 1.68
N ASP A 190 -4.23 -7.92 1.44
CA ASP A 190 -5.68 -7.91 1.46
C ASP A 190 -6.19 -7.88 2.91
N THR A 191 -7.09 -6.95 3.21
CA THR A 191 -7.69 -6.73 4.55
C THR A 191 -8.47 -7.93 5.09
N LEU A 192 -8.98 -8.80 4.21
CA LEU A 192 -9.75 -9.99 4.59
C LEU A 192 -8.89 -11.25 4.74
N SER A 193 -7.61 -11.19 4.38
CA SER A 193 -6.65 -12.30 4.44
C SER A 193 -5.80 -12.24 5.72
N GLN A 194 -6.38 -11.77 6.83
CA GLN A 194 -5.81 -11.88 8.19
C GLN A 194 -5.85 -13.35 8.67
N GLY A 195 -5.25 -14.27 7.89
CA GLY A 195 -4.69 -15.52 8.42
C GLY A 195 -3.46 -15.19 9.27
N PRO A 196 -3.02 -16.10 10.16
CA PRO A 196 -2.14 -15.79 11.29
C PRO A 196 -0.97 -14.95 10.80
N ALA A 197 -0.86 -13.74 11.36
CA ALA A 197 0.15 -12.71 11.11
C ALA A 197 1.33 -13.27 10.33
N GLY A 198 1.45 -12.87 9.05
CA GLY A 198 2.54 -13.32 8.20
C GLY A 198 3.84 -13.20 8.98
N GLN A 199 4.45 -14.36 9.20
CA GLN A 199 5.71 -14.48 9.92
C GLN A 199 6.73 -13.62 9.20
N VAL A 200 6.96 -12.42 9.72
CA VAL A 200 8.27 -11.78 9.58
C VAL A 200 9.22 -12.81 10.18
N ASN A 201 9.98 -13.49 9.32
CA ASN A 201 10.86 -14.55 9.75
C ASN A 201 11.77 -13.95 10.82
N ALA A 202 11.65 -14.44 12.06
CA ALA A 202 12.38 -13.90 13.21
C ALA A 202 13.90 -13.96 13.00
N GLU A 203 14.37 -14.76 12.05
CA GLU A 203 15.76 -14.84 11.58
C GLU A 203 16.24 -13.59 10.84
N GLU A 204 15.36 -12.85 10.15
CA GLU A 204 15.73 -11.62 9.42
C GLU A 204 15.83 -10.41 10.38
N VAL A 205 15.13 -10.47 11.52
CA VAL A 205 15.18 -9.47 12.61
C VAL A 205 16.27 -9.80 13.65
N SER A 206 16.66 -11.07 13.79
CA SER A 206 17.62 -11.54 14.81
C SER A 206 19.08 -11.62 14.36
N ASN A 207 19.42 -11.12 13.16
CA ASN A 207 20.82 -11.09 12.73
C ASN A 207 21.69 -10.38 13.79
N PRO A 208 22.69 -11.04 14.40
CA PRO A 208 23.52 -10.47 15.48
C PRO A 208 24.29 -9.19 15.09
N ALA A 209 24.40 -8.89 13.80
CA ALA A 209 24.91 -7.61 13.32
C ALA A 209 23.95 -6.42 13.60
N VAL A 210 22.66 -6.69 13.84
CA VAL A 210 21.59 -5.71 14.10
C VAL A 210 21.48 -5.34 15.59
N THR A 211 21.85 -6.25 16.50
CA THR A 211 21.75 -6.01 17.96
C THR A 211 22.95 -5.28 18.55
N LYS A 212 24.08 -5.18 17.84
CA LYS A 212 25.31 -4.59 18.38
C LYS A 212 25.35 -3.05 18.36
N ASN A 213 24.42 -2.40 17.66
CA ASN A 213 24.39 -0.93 17.49
C ASN A 213 23.10 -0.25 17.99
N MET A 214 22.28 -0.94 18.81
CA MET A 214 21.08 -0.35 19.40
C MET A 214 21.40 0.56 20.59
N THR A 215 21.90 1.76 20.29
CA THR A 215 21.76 2.92 21.18
C THR A 215 21.21 4.08 20.38
N LYS A 216 19.89 4.36 20.54
CA LYS A 216 19.24 5.70 20.52
C LYS A 216 17.70 5.56 20.52
N ALA A 217 17.05 6.32 21.41
CA ALA A 217 15.60 6.34 21.69
C ALA A 217 14.60 6.55 20.52
N PRO A 218 14.86 7.34 19.44
CA PRO A 218 13.88 7.57 18.37
C PRO A 218 13.46 6.29 17.64
N ALA A 219 14.37 5.31 17.57
CA ALA A 219 14.14 4.01 16.98
C ALA A 219 13.13 3.14 17.78
N LEU A 220 12.88 3.41 19.06
CA LEU A 220 11.85 2.68 19.78
C LEU A 220 10.46 3.29 19.52
N GLU A 221 10.38 4.62 19.50
CA GLU A 221 9.13 5.36 19.31
C GLU A 221 8.51 5.16 17.93
N GLU A 222 9.30 5.14 16.85
CA GLU A 222 8.77 4.85 15.51
C GLU A 222 8.19 3.43 15.39
N ARG A 223 8.79 2.45 16.09
CA ARG A 223 8.27 1.07 16.13
C ARG A 223 6.98 0.97 16.92
N LYS A 224 6.87 1.72 18.02
CA LYS A 224 5.62 1.85 18.78
C LYS A 224 4.54 2.45 17.90
N LYS A 225 4.82 3.56 17.19
CA LYS A 225 3.87 4.16 16.26
C LYS A 225 3.37 3.20 15.18
N LEU A 226 4.26 2.42 14.55
CA LEU A 226 3.86 1.37 13.60
C LEU A 226 3.14 0.17 14.27
N ALA A 227 3.31 -0.06 15.56
CA ALA A 227 2.56 -1.08 16.28
C ALA A 227 1.15 -0.56 16.60
N ASP A 228 1.06 0.67 17.11
CA ASP A 228 -0.19 1.37 17.42
C ASP A 228 -1.04 1.56 16.16
N LEU A 229 -0.43 1.85 15.00
CA LEU A 229 -1.14 1.96 13.72
C LEU A 229 -1.81 0.66 13.32
N LYS A 230 -1.04 -0.43 13.26
CA LYS A 230 -1.55 -1.76 12.99
C LYS A 230 -2.67 -2.17 13.96
N GLU A 231 -2.52 -1.89 15.25
CA GLU A 231 -3.55 -2.24 16.24
C GLU A 231 -4.84 -1.43 16.02
N ASN A 232 -4.72 -0.15 15.66
CA ASN A 232 -5.87 0.67 15.27
C ASN A 232 -6.55 0.17 13.98
N GLU A 233 -5.80 -0.31 12.99
CA GLU A 233 -6.36 -0.94 11.79
C GLU A 233 -7.17 -2.20 12.13
N ILE A 234 -6.61 -3.10 12.95
CA ILE A 234 -7.30 -4.33 13.39
C ILE A 234 -8.61 -3.99 14.10
N VAL A 235 -8.62 -2.97 14.97
CA VAL A 235 -9.83 -2.52 15.66
C VAL A 235 -10.88 -1.97 14.70
N LYS A 236 -10.46 -1.19 13.68
CA LYS A 236 -11.38 -0.68 12.65
C LYS A 236 -11.95 -1.81 11.80
N GLU A 237 -11.12 -2.77 11.40
CA GLU A 237 -11.52 -3.96 10.64
C GLU A 237 -12.56 -4.79 11.41
N GLN A 238 -12.31 -5.07 12.69
CA GLN A 238 -13.24 -5.83 13.53
C GLN A 238 -14.60 -5.13 13.65
N LYS A 239 -14.62 -3.79 13.76
CA LYS A 239 -15.87 -3.02 13.76
C LYS A 239 -16.64 -3.17 12.45
N VAL A 240 -15.95 -3.08 11.31
CA VAL A 240 -16.58 -3.26 9.99
C VAL A 240 -17.13 -4.68 9.81
N ILE A 241 -16.40 -5.70 10.27
CA ILE A 241 -16.85 -7.09 10.23
C ILE A 241 -18.11 -7.28 11.08
N ASN A 242 -18.11 -6.78 12.32
CA ASN A 242 -19.26 -6.90 13.22
C ASN A 242 -20.50 -6.22 12.62
N GLN A 243 -20.35 -4.99 12.09
CA GLN A 243 -21.44 -4.27 11.42
C GLN A 243 -21.98 -5.02 10.20
N LYS A 244 -21.11 -5.63 9.39
CA LYS A 244 -21.54 -6.46 8.25
C LYS A 244 -22.27 -7.72 8.72
N ALA A 245 -21.79 -8.39 9.77
CA ALA A 245 -22.43 -9.56 10.33
C ALA A 245 -23.83 -9.24 10.88
N GLU A 246 -23.97 -8.12 11.60
CA GLU A 246 -25.26 -7.61 12.08
C GLU A 246 -26.22 -7.27 10.93
N ALA A 247 -25.74 -6.59 9.89
CA ALA A 247 -26.53 -6.27 8.71
C ALA A 247 -27.01 -7.53 7.94
N LEU A 248 -26.14 -8.54 7.83
CA LEU A 248 -26.48 -9.84 7.21
C LEU A 248 -27.52 -10.60 8.05
N ALA A 249 -27.37 -10.62 9.38
CA ALA A 249 -28.33 -11.25 10.27
C ALA A 249 -29.70 -10.54 10.23
N GLY A 250 -29.70 -9.20 10.18
CA GLY A 250 -30.92 -8.40 10.02
C GLY A 250 -31.62 -8.63 8.67
N ALA A 251 -30.86 -8.72 7.57
CA ALA A 251 -31.40 -9.03 6.24
C ALA A 251 -31.99 -10.45 6.15
N GLN A 252 -31.33 -11.44 6.78
CA GLN A 252 -31.84 -12.81 6.87
C GLN A 252 -33.12 -12.88 7.71
N ALA A 253 -33.19 -12.18 8.84
CA ALA A 253 -34.39 -12.12 9.68
C ALA A 253 -35.59 -11.47 8.97
N GLN A 254 -35.35 -10.46 8.11
CA GLN A 254 -36.42 -9.82 7.31
C GLN A 254 -36.87 -10.68 6.12
N SER A 255 -35.99 -11.52 5.56
CA SER A 255 -36.33 -12.43 4.46
C SER A 255 -37.14 -13.67 4.89
N VAL A 256 -37.30 -13.89 6.20
CA VAL A 256 -37.98 -15.04 6.81
C VAL A 256 -39.30 -14.65 7.53
N GLY A 257 -39.75 -13.40 7.43
CA GLY A 257 -41.04 -12.92 7.99
C GLY A 257 -42.28 -13.39 7.21
N PRO A 258 -43.45 -13.57 7.86
CA PRO A 258 -44.41 -14.66 7.61
C PRO A 258 -45.21 -14.50 6.31
N GLY A 259 -45.54 -15.64 5.71
CA GLY A 259 -46.30 -15.75 4.46
C GLY A 259 -47.78 -15.44 4.54
#